data_AF-H2W7K5-F1
#
_entry.id   AF-H2W7K5-F1
#
_cell.length_a   1.000
_cell.length_b   1.000
_cell.length_c   1.000
_cell.angle_alpha   90.00
_cell.angle_beta   90.00
_cell.angle_gamma   90.00
#
_symmetry.space_group_name_H-M   'P 1'
#
loop_
_entity.id
_entity.type
_entity.pdbx_description
1 polymer ?
#
loop_
_entity_poly.entity_id
_entity_poly.type
_entity_poly.pdbx_seq_one_letter_code
_entity_poly.pdbx_strand_id
1 'polypeptide(L)'
;MKTLLVLVALVAVASGMVLPERSALACQMCELVVKNYEGSADKDVTAIKKDFDAECKKLFHTIPFGTTECDHYVNKKIDPIIKELEGGTAPKDVCTKLNECP
;
A
#
# COMPACT_ATOMS: atom_id res chain seq x y z
N MET A 1 30.86 18.46 -29.54
CA MET A 1 31.21 17.98 -28.18
C MET A 1 30.58 18.79 -27.03
N LYS A 2 29.90 19.93 -27.25
CA LYS A 2 29.13 20.62 -26.19
C LYS A 2 27.65 20.22 -26.15
N THR A 3 27.08 19.86 -27.29
CA THR A 3 25.67 19.46 -27.43
C THR A 3 25.36 18.07 -26.86
N LEU A 4 26.35 17.18 -26.78
CA LEU A 4 26.21 15.84 -26.19
C LEU A 4 26.13 15.87 -24.65
N LEU A 5 26.76 16.86 -24.01
CA LEU A 5 26.75 17.00 -22.55
C LEU A 5 25.42 17.52 -21.99
N VAL A 6 24.65 18.26 -22.79
CA VAL A 6 23.35 18.80 -22.38
C VAL A 6 22.26 17.72 -22.37
N LEU A 7 22.37 16.69 -23.23
CA LEU A 7 21.40 15.59 -23.27
C LEU A 7 21.53 14.63 -22.08
N VAL A 8 22.71 14.50 -21.48
CA VAL A 8 22.91 13.66 -20.29
C VAL A 8 22.32 14.29 -19.03
N ALA A 9 22.28 15.64 -18.96
CA ALA A 9 21.72 16.35 -17.82
C ALA A 9 20.18 16.25 -17.74
N LEU A 10 19.49 16.07 -18.87
CA LEU A 10 18.02 15.91 -18.89
C LEU A 10 17.56 14.52 -18.44
N VAL A 11 18.40 13.49 -18.55
CA VAL A 11 18.04 12.13 -18.11
C VAL A 11 18.19 11.96 -16.60
N ALA A 12 19.15 12.64 -15.97
CA ALA A 12 19.40 12.51 -14.53
C ALA A 12 18.29 13.13 -13.65
N VAL A 13 17.54 14.12 -14.15
CA VAL A 13 16.41 14.72 -13.42
C VAL A 13 15.15 13.85 -13.49
N ALA A 14 15.07 12.92 -14.47
CA ALA A 14 13.95 12.00 -14.59
C ALA A 14 14.05 10.75 -13.69
N SER A 15 15.21 10.48 -13.10
CA SER A 15 15.44 9.26 -12.29
C SER A 15 15.29 9.47 -10.78
N GLY A 16 15.11 10.71 -10.30
CA GLY A 16 15.09 11.02 -8.86
C GLY A 16 13.71 11.00 -8.18
N MET A 17 12.61 10.90 -8.94
CA MET A 17 11.25 11.04 -8.40
C MET A 17 10.25 10.08 -9.10
N VAL A 18 10.55 8.78 -9.16
CA VAL A 18 9.61 7.79 -9.77
C VAL A 18 9.06 6.80 -8.74
N LEU A 19 9.17 7.09 -7.43
CA LEU A 19 8.75 6.16 -6.37
C LEU A 19 7.75 6.69 -5.31
N PRO A 20 7.18 7.92 -5.33
CA PRO A 20 6.29 8.31 -4.23
C PRO A 20 4.90 7.68 -4.34
N GLU A 21 4.32 7.51 -5.53
CA GLU A 21 2.92 7.07 -5.64
C GLU A 21 2.70 5.62 -5.23
N ARG A 22 3.58 4.71 -5.64
CA ARG A 22 3.37 3.28 -5.37
C ARG A 22 3.57 2.94 -3.89
N SER A 23 4.56 3.58 -3.26
CA SER A 23 4.81 3.50 -1.83
C SER A 23 3.70 4.17 -1.01
N ALA A 24 3.18 5.32 -1.46
CA ALA A 24 2.07 5.98 -0.80
C ALA A 24 0.78 5.16 -0.88
N LEU A 25 0.45 4.59 -2.04
CA LEU A 25 -0.72 3.73 -2.22
C LEU A 25 -0.63 2.46 -1.36
N ALA A 26 0.54 1.81 -1.36
CA ALA A 26 0.81 0.63 -0.53
C ALA A 26 0.65 0.95 0.97
N CYS A 27 1.18 2.09 1.41
CA CYS A 27 1.05 2.56 2.78
C CYS A 27 -0.41 2.82 3.16
N GLN A 28 -1.16 3.53 2.32
CA GLN A 28 -2.59 3.79 2.54
C GLN A 28 -3.42 2.50 2.59
N MET A 29 -3.11 1.52 1.74
CA MET A 29 -3.77 0.22 1.78
C MET A 29 -3.44 -0.53 3.07
N CYS A 30 -2.17 -0.55 3.50
CA CYS A 30 -1.81 -1.19 4.76
C CYS A 30 -2.52 -0.54 5.96
N GLU A 31 -2.52 0.79 6.05
CA GLU A 31 -3.19 1.52 7.12
C GLU A 31 -4.71 1.24 7.13
N LEU A 32 -5.33 1.10 5.96
CA LEU A 32 -6.73 0.74 5.85
C LEU A 32 -7.02 -0.66 6.42
N VAL A 33 -6.14 -1.64 6.16
CA VAL A 33 -6.25 -2.98 6.74
C VAL A 33 -6.13 -2.92 8.26
N VAL A 34 -5.12 -2.21 8.75
CA VAL A 34 -4.87 -2.04 10.19
C VAL A 34 -6.08 -1.40 10.88
N LYS A 35 -6.61 -0.32 10.32
CA LYS A 35 -7.81 0.36 10.82
C LYS A 35 -9.02 -0.55 10.83
N ASN A 36 -9.21 -1.33 9.76
CA ASN A 36 -10.31 -2.29 9.69
C ASN A 36 -10.15 -3.39 10.73
N TYR A 37 -8.93 -3.86 10.99
CA TYR A 37 -8.63 -4.83 12.04
C TYR A 37 -8.94 -4.28 13.44
N GLU A 38 -8.48 -3.07 13.78
CA GLU A 38 -8.77 -2.43 15.08
C GLU A 38 -10.28 -2.26 15.32
N GLY A 39 -11.05 -1.93 14.28
CA GLY A 39 -12.51 -1.83 14.35
C GLY A 39 -13.25 -3.18 14.32
N SER A 40 -12.53 -4.30 14.20
CA SER A 40 -13.09 -5.63 13.93
C SER A 40 -12.70 -6.66 14.98
N ALA A 41 -12.62 -6.26 16.26
CA ALA A 41 -12.18 -7.10 17.38
C ALA A 41 -12.82 -8.50 17.48
N ASP A 42 -14.02 -8.70 16.90
CA ASP A 42 -14.72 -10.00 16.87
C ASP A 42 -14.92 -10.57 15.45
N LYS A 43 -14.34 -9.98 14.41
CA LYS A 43 -14.53 -10.44 13.04
C LYS A 43 -13.39 -11.34 12.57
N ASP A 44 -13.75 -12.41 11.87
CA ASP A 44 -12.78 -13.25 11.18
C ASP A 44 -12.05 -12.48 10.07
N VAL A 45 -10.84 -12.94 9.74
CA VAL A 45 -9.99 -12.43 8.64
C VAL A 45 -10.77 -12.25 7.34
N THR A 46 -11.70 -13.16 7.03
CA THR A 46 -12.53 -13.09 5.82
C THR A 46 -13.43 -11.85 5.78
N ALA A 47 -13.97 -11.44 6.93
CA ALA A 47 -14.79 -10.24 7.01
C ALA A 47 -13.93 -8.97 6.88
N ILE A 48 -12.76 -8.95 7.51
CA ILE A 48 -11.78 -7.85 7.36
C ILE A 48 -11.36 -7.70 5.89
N LYS A 49 -11.08 -8.80 5.19
CA LYS A 49 -10.77 -8.82 3.76
C LYS A 49 -11.89 -8.20 2.92
N LYS A 50 -13.14 -8.53 3.24
CA LYS A 50 -14.33 -8.01 2.53
C LYS A 50 -14.53 -6.52 2.79
N ASP A 51 -14.38 -6.08 4.03
CA ASP A 51 -14.52 -4.67 4.42
C ASP A 51 -13.41 -3.84 3.78
N PHE A 52 -12.17 -4.33 3.79
CA PHE A 52 -11.06 -3.72 3.06
C PHE A 52 -11.35 -3.66 1.56
N ASP A 53 -11.78 -4.75 0.92
CA ASP A 53 -12.00 -4.76 -0.53
C ASP A 53 -13.04 -3.72 -0.96
N ALA A 54 -14.15 -3.63 -0.20
CA ALA A 54 -15.20 -2.65 -0.45
C ALA A 54 -14.70 -1.21 -0.31
N GLU A 55 -13.98 -0.91 0.77
CA GLU A 55 -13.44 0.43 1.02
C GLU A 55 -12.32 0.79 0.05
N CYS A 56 -11.41 -0.15 -0.23
CA CYS A 56 -10.30 0.01 -1.16
C CYS A 56 -10.84 0.31 -2.57
N LYS A 57 -11.77 -0.50 -3.08
CA LYS A 57 -12.39 -0.24 -4.39
C LYS A 57 -13.11 1.11 -4.42
N LYS A 58 -13.78 1.51 -3.33
CA LYS A 58 -14.43 2.82 -3.23
C LYS A 58 -13.43 3.98 -3.21
N LEU A 59 -12.29 3.84 -2.53
CA LEU A 59 -11.28 4.89 -2.44
C LEU A 59 -10.46 5.02 -3.73
N PHE A 60 -10.14 3.90 -4.36
CA PHE A 60 -9.23 3.84 -5.50
C PHE A 60 -9.93 3.60 -6.84
N HIS A 61 -11.27 3.71 -6.92
CA HIS A 61 -12.02 3.54 -8.19
C HIS A 61 -11.61 4.55 -9.28
N THR A 62 -11.09 5.72 -8.87
CA THR A 62 -10.62 6.76 -9.80
C THR A 62 -9.20 6.52 -10.29
N ILE A 63 -8.46 5.60 -9.67
CA ILE A 63 -7.07 5.30 -10.03
C ILE A 63 -7.05 4.17 -11.06
N PRO A 64 -6.35 4.34 -12.20
CA PRO A 64 -6.12 3.26 -13.15
C PRO A 64 -5.52 2.04 -12.45
N PHE A 65 -6.16 0.88 -12.60
CA PHE A 65 -5.77 -0.38 -11.94
C PHE A 65 -5.88 -0.40 -10.41
N GLY A 66 -6.46 0.63 -9.77
CA GLY A 66 -6.60 0.70 -8.31
C GLY A 66 -7.45 -0.44 -7.73
N THR A 67 -8.56 -0.79 -8.39
CA THR A 67 -9.42 -1.91 -7.97
C THR A 67 -8.72 -3.27 -8.12
N THR A 68 -7.90 -3.44 -9.17
CA THR A 68 -7.08 -4.65 -9.36
C THR A 68 -6.00 -4.76 -8.29
N GLU A 69 -5.39 -3.65 -7.89
CA GLU A 69 -4.42 -3.64 -6.80
C GLU A 69 -5.09 -3.96 -5.46
N CYS A 70 -6.32 -3.48 -5.22
CA CYS A 70 -7.11 -3.89 -4.05
C CYS A 70 -7.30 -5.41 -3.98
N ASP A 71 -7.72 -6.03 -5.10
CA ASP A 71 -7.87 -7.49 -5.18
C ASP A 71 -6.53 -8.20 -4.91
N HIS A 72 -5.43 -7.68 -5.46
CA HIS A 72 -4.10 -8.21 -5.20
C HIS A 72 -3.72 -8.11 -3.73
N TYR A 73 -4.00 -6.97 -3.09
CA TYR A 73 -3.73 -6.72 -1.68
C TYR A 73 -4.50 -7.67 -0.76
N VAL A 74 -5.80 -7.88 -1.04
CA VAL A 74 -6.65 -8.84 -0.31
C VAL A 74 -6.05 -10.25 -0.31
N ASN A 75 -5.52 -10.68 -1.45
CA ASN A 75 -5.03 -12.04 -1.65
C ASN A 75 -3.60 -12.26 -1.19
N LYS A 76 -2.77 -11.21 -1.11
CA LYS A 76 -1.32 -11.34 -0.89
C LYS A 76 -0.79 -10.63 0.34
N LYS A 77 -1.48 -9.59 0.82
CA LYS A 77 -0.94 -8.63 1.80
C LYS A 77 -1.74 -8.55 3.09
N ILE A 78 -3.05 -8.79 3.06
CA ILE A 78 -3.87 -8.71 4.28
C ILE A 78 -3.49 -9.77 5.33
N ASP A 79 -3.28 -11.02 4.93
CA ASP A 79 -2.94 -12.10 5.86
C ASP A 79 -1.65 -11.84 6.67
N PRO A 80 -0.52 -11.43 6.07
CA PRO A 80 0.67 -11.10 6.85
C PRO A 80 0.50 -9.85 7.72
N ILE A 81 -0.29 -8.85 7.31
CA ILE A 81 -0.61 -7.68 8.14
C ILE A 81 -1.37 -8.12 9.40
N ILE A 82 -2.42 -8.93 9.24
CA ILE A 82 -3.20 -9.43 10.37
C ILE A 82 -2.35 -10.28 11.30
N LYS A 83 -1.50 -11.15 10.75
CA LYS A 83 -0.60 -12.00 11.55
C LYS A 83 0.37 -11.16 12.41
N GLU A 84 0.86 -10.04 11.89
CA GLU A 84 1.70 -9.12 12.66
C GLU A 84 0.92 -8.43 13.79
N LEU A 85 -0.34 -8.03 13.53
CA LEU A 85 -1.23 -7.46 14.54
C LEU A 85 -1.58 -8.46 15.64
N GLU A 86 -1.93 -9.70 15.28
CA GLU A 86 -2.18 -10.81 16.22
C GLU A 86 -0.92 -11.18 17.01
N GLY A 87 0.25 -11.03 16.41
CA GLY A 87 1.56 -11.20 17.05
C GLY A 87 1.92 -10.09 18.03
N GLY A 88 1.08 -9.06 18.18
CA GLY A 88 1.28 -7.95 19.10
C GLY A 88 2.13 -6.80 18.53
N THR A 89 2.42 -6.79 17.24
CA THR A 89 3.03 -5.62 16.60
C THR A 89 2.03 -4.46 16.62
N ALA A 90 2.48 -3.29 17.05
CA ALA A 90 1.60 -2.14 17.15
C ALA A 90 1.07 -1.73 15.75
N PRO A 91 -0.23 -1.41 15.62
CA PRO A 91 -0.87 -0.93 14.38
C PRO A 91 -0.03 0.03 13.53
N LYS A 92 0.54 1.05 14.18
CA LYS A 92 1.41 2.07 13.57
C LYS A 92 2.75 1.54 13.06
N ASP A 93 3.23 0.42 13.59
CA ASP A 93 4.55 -0.14 13.29
C ASP A 93 4.45 -1.29 12.27
N VAL A 94 3.26 -1.91 12.09
CA VAL A 94 3.05 -3.03 11.16
C VAL A 94 3.39 -2.64 9.72
N CYS A 95 2.89 -1.48 9.26
CA CYS A 95 3.07 -1.08 7.87
C CYS A 95 4.52 -0.70 7.54
N THR A 96 5.26 -0.11 8.48
CA THR A 96 6.70 0.12 8.33
C THR A 96 7.48 -1.19 8.40
N LYS A 97 7.12 -2.09 9.33
CA LYS A 97 7.77 -3.40 9.48
C LYS A 97 7.64 -4.27 8.22
N LEU A 98 6.50 -4.19 7.53
CA LEU A 98 6.24 -4.89 6.28
C LEU A 98 6.76 -4.16 5.04
N ASN A 99 7.44 -3.02 5.21
CA ASN A 99 7.94 -2.15 4.14
C ASN A 99 6.84 -1.66 3.19
N GLU A 100 5.61 -1.54 3.68
CA GLU A 100 4.48 -0.94 2.97
C GLU A 100 4.50 0.59 3.11
N CYS A 101 4.99 1.09 4.25
CA CYS A 101 5.28 2.50 4.48
C CYS A 101 6.80 2.73 4.67
N PRO A 102 7.34 3.88 4.21
CA PRO A 102 8.71 4.30 4.51
C PRO A 102 8.92 4.67 5.99
#